data_AF-A0A5C9DXM9-F1
#
_entry.id   AF-A0A5C9DXM9-F1
#
_cell.length_a   1.000
_cell.length_b   1.000
_cell.length_c   1.000
_cell.angle_alpha   90.00
_cell.angle_beta   90.00
_cell.angle_gamma   90.00
#
_symmetry.space_group_name_H-M   'P 1'
#
loop_
_entity.id
_entity.type
_entity.pdbx_description
1 polymer ?
#
loop_
_entity_poly.entity_id
_entity_poly.type
_entity_poly.pdbx_seq_one_letter_code
_entity_poly.pdbx_strand_id
1 'polypeptide(L)'
;MSNTPEIAQVIEENGEISDDLDYALMRYLMENRGSGFTACQPKLVKLKNGTKAIKMGIDNTFVGKDNQLMGLGIVGKLFIDAETLEVIYATPLEELEQNIEKLKEAGIKPQPRPKGKY
;
A
#
# COMPACT_ATOMS: atom_id res chain seq x y z
N MET A 1 17.34 -9.96 3.71
CA MET A 1 16.76 -8.81 3.01
C MET A 1 16.01 -9.35 1.80
N SER A 2 14.68 -9.36 1.81
CA SER A 2 13.90 -9.62 0.60
C SER A 2 13.98 -8.37 -0.27
N ASN A 3 14.72 -8.45 -1.38
CA ASN A 3 14.86 -7.33 -2.30
C ASN A 3 13.48 -6.96 -2.86
N THR A 4 13.15 -5.66 -2.83
CA THR A 4 11.93 -5.14 -3.43
C THR A 4 11.83 -5.59 -4.91
N PRO A 5 10.70 -6.18 -5.34
CA PRO A 5 10.55 -6.63 -6.71
C PRO A 5 10.77 -5.53 -7.74
N GLU A 6 11.51 -5.85 -8.81
CA GLU A 6 11.75 -4.94 -9.92
C GLU A 6 10.66 -5.06 -10.99
N ILE A 7 10.09 -3.91 -11.35
CA ILE A 7 9.04 -3.80 -12.38
C ILE A 7 9.71 -3.73 -13.74
N ALA A 8 9.36 -4.66 -14.63
CA ALA A 8 9.78 -4.60 -16.04
C ALA A 8 8.85 -3.71 -16.86
N GLN A 9 7.54 -3.75 -16.58
CA GLN A 9 6.53 -3.00 -17.33
C GLN A 9 5.32 -2.71 -16.44
N VAL A 10 4.75 -1.50 -16.56
CA VAL A 10 3.40 -1.22 -16.06
C VAL A 10 2.41 -1.59 -17.18
N ILE A 11 1.51 -2.52 -16.87
CA ILE A 11 0.47 -3.00 -17.78
C ILE A 11 -0.74 -2.07 -17.69
N GLU A 12 -1.16 -1.74 -16.46
CA GLU A 12 -2.28 -0.85 -16.20
C GLU A 12 -1.91 0.10 -15.04
N GLU A 13 -2.07 1.40 -15.25
CA GLU A 13 -1.64 2.44 -14.31
C GLU A 13 -2.63 2.67 -13.15
N ASN A 14 -3.91 2.36 -13.38
CA ASN A 14 -4.98 2.51 -12.40
C ASN A 14 -5.89 1.28 -12.48
N GLY A 15 -6.39 0.85 -11.34
CA GLY A 15 -7.39 -0.20 -11.30
C GLY A 15 -8.19 -0.16 -10.01
N GLU A 16 -9.00 -1.17 -9.85
CA GLU A 16 -9.74 -1.46 -8.63
C GLU A 16 -9.52 -2.94 -8.31
N ILE A 17 -9.59 -3.27 -7.03
CA ILE A 17 -9.55 -4.64 -6.55
C ILE A 17 -10.92 -5.00 -5.98
N SER A 18 -11.24 -6.29 -5.91
CA SER A 18 -12.47 -6.73 -5.26
C SER A 18 -12.45 -6.41 -3.76
N ASP A 19 -13.62 -6.20 -3.18
CA ASP A 19 -13.78 -5.97 -1.74
C ASP A 19 -13.18 -7.10 -0.89
N ASP A 20 -13.30 -8.35 -1.36
CA ASP A 20 -12.70 -9.51 -0.69
C ASP A 20 -11.17 -9.43 -0.63
N LEU A 21 -10.55 -9.00 -1.74
CA LEU A 21 -9.10 -8.81 -1.77
C LEU A 21 -8.71 -7.61 -0.90
N ASP A 22 -9.43 -6.50 -0.98
CA ASP A 22 -9.16 -5.32 -0.15
C ASP A 22 -9.23 -5.66 1.35
N TYR A 23 -10.26 -6.40 1.77
CA TYR A 23 -10.40 -6.90 3.13
C TYR A 23 -9.24 -7.81 3.54
N ALA A 24 -8.85 -8.77 2.68
CA ALA A 24 -7.75 -9.68 2.96
C ALA A 24 -6.42 -8.94 3.12
N LEU A 25 -6.16 -7.92 2.28
CA LEU A 25 -4.95 -7.11 2.34
C LEU A 25 -4.92 -6.21 3.59
N MET A 26 -6.06 -5.63 3.95
CA MET A 26 -6.19 -4.86 5.18
C MET A 26 -5.91 -5.73 6.41
N ARG A 27 -6.44 -6.96 6.43
CA ARG A 27 -6.15 -7.92 7.49
C ARG A 27 -4.67 -8.29 7.53
N TYR A 28 -4.07 -8.59 6.38
CA TYR A 28 -2.65 -8.89 6.28
C TYR A 28 -1.78 -7.75 6.85
N LEU A 29 -2.04 -6.50 6.44
CA LEU A 29 -1.31 -5.34 6.94
C LEU A 29 -1.48 -5.17 8.45
N MET A 30 -2.71 -5.31 8.95
CA MET A 30 -2.98 -5.20 10.39
C MET A 30 -2.24 -6.27 11.20
N GLU A 31 -2.22 -7.52 10.75
CA GLU A 31 -1.56 -8.62 11.45
C GLU A 31 -0.02 -8.56 11.35
N ASN A 32 0.53 -8.05 10.23
CA ASN A 32 1.97 -8.13 9.95
C ASN A 32 2.72 -6.79 10.05
N ARG A 33 2.02 -5.65 10.06
CA ARG A 33 2.59 -4.29 10.15
C ARG A 33 1.93 -3.46 11.24
N GLY A 34 0.76 -3.87 11.73
CA GLY A 34 0.00 -3.15 12.75
C GLY A 34 -1.02 -2.19 12.17
N SER A 35 -1.72 -1.48 13.06
CA SER A 35 -2.72 -0.49 12.69
C SER A 35 -2.12 0.72 11.99
N GLY A 36 -2.94 1.41 11.20
CA GLY A 36 -2.57 2.70 10.60
C GLY A 36 -1.86 2.59 9.25
N PHE A 37 -2.01 1.45 8.58
CA PHE A 37 -1.56 1.24 7.21
C PHE A 37 -2.73 0.80 6.35
N THR A 38 -2.81 1.32 5.13
CA THR A 38 -3.87 0.97 4.17
C THR A 38 -3.28 0.77 2.78
N ALA A 39 -3.59 -0.37 2.16
CA ALA A 39 -3.23 -0.61 0.76
C ALA A 39 -4.09 0.28 -0.15
N CYS A 40 -3.50 0.89 -1.18
CA CYS A 40 -4.23 1.72 -2.13
C CYS A 40 -3.50 1.83 -3.48
N GLN A 41 -4.12 2.54 -4.43
CA GLN A 41 -3.55 2.84 -5.75
C GLN A 41 -3.07 1.56 -6.48
N PRO A 42 -3.96 0.57 -6.69
CA PRO A 42 -3.57 -0.66 -7.35
C PRO A 42 -3.16 -0.40 -8.80
N LYS A 43 -2.07 -1.05 -9.21
CA LYS A 43 -1.51 -1.04 -10.57
C LYS A 43 -1.22 -2.46 -10.99
N LEU A 44 -1.50 -2.78 -12.25
CA LEU A 44 -1.12 -4.07 -12.81
C LEU A 44 0.26 -3.95 -13.45
N VAL A 45 1.19 -4.79 -13.03
CA VAL A 45 2.59 -4.73 -13.49
C VAL A 45 3.09 -6.11 -13.90
N LYS A 46 4.11 -6.13 -14.76
CA LYS A 46 4.94 -7.30 -15.03
C LYS A 46 6.29 -7.12 -14.32
N LEU A 47 6.66 -8.08 -13.49
CA LEU A 47 7.95 -8.12 -12.82
C LEU A 47 9.05 -8.67 -13.75
N LYS A 48 10.32 -8.37 -13.46
CA LYS A 48 11.45 -8.84 -14.28
C LYS A 48 11.58 -10.36 -14.39
N ASN A 49 11.10 -11.10 -13.40
CA ASN A 49 11.06 -12.57 -13.42
C ASN A 49 9.90 -13.13 -14.29
N GLY A 50 9.09 -12.27 -14.90
CA GLY A 50 7.95 -12.65 -15.74
C GLY A 50 6.60 -12.68 -15.02
N THR A 51 6.59 -12.69 -13.69
CA THR A 51 5.35 -12.73 -12.87
C THR A 51 4.50 -11.48 -13.12
N LYS A 52 3.19 -11.69 -13.28
CA LYS A 52 2.20 -10.61 -13.32
C LYS A 52 1.75 -10.33 -11.89
N ALA A 53 1.85 -9.08 -11.45
CA ALA A 53 1.57 -8.71 -10.08
C ALA A 53 0.69 -7.46 -9.99
N ILE A 54 -0.10 -7.38 -8.91
CA ILE A 54 -0.76 -6.17 -8.47
C ILE A 54 0.20 -5.45 -7.53
N LYS A 55 0.64 -4.25 -7.94
CA LYS A 55 1.41 -3.35 -7.10
C LYS A 55 0.45 -2.38 -6.43
N MET A 56 0.54 -2.26 -5.11
CA MET A 56 -0.19 -1.27 -4.33
C MET A 56 0.78 -0.39 -3.55
N GLY A 57 0.37 0.85 -3.29
CA GLY A 57 0.99 1.70 -2.28
C GLY A 57 0.47 1.35 -0.89
N ILE A 58 1.31 1.54 0.13
CA ILE A 58 0.91 1.48 1.54
C ILE A 58 0.87 2.91 2.05
N ASP A 59 -0.31 3.42 2.32
CA ASP A 59 -0.54 4.75 2.91
C ASP A 59 -0.52 4.65 4.44
N ASN A 60 0.09 5.65 5.10
CA ASN A 60 -0.02 5.77 6.55
C ASN A 60 -1.28 6.55 6.91
N THR A 61 -2.18 5.92 7.66
CA THR A 61 -3.51 6.45 7.96
C THR A 61 -3.79 6.45 9.45
N PHE A 62 -4.61 7.39 9.92
CA PHE A 62 -5.04 7.44 11.30
C PHE A 62 -6.33 8.25 11.45
N VAL A 63 -7.00 8.12 12.59
CA VAL A 63 -8.18 8.92 12.91
C VAL A 63 -7.73 10.28 13.44
N GLY A 64 -8.10 11.35 12.73
CA GLY A 64 -7.85 12.72 13.12
C GLY A 64 -8.94 13.29 14.03
N LYS A 65 -8.98 14.63 14.14
CA LYS A 65 -10.08 15.32 14.81
C LYS A 65 -11.41 15.02 14.12
N ASP A 66 -12.51 15.08 14.88
CA ASP A 66 -13.87 14.86 14.38
C ASP A 66 -14.10 13.49 13.72
N ASN A 67 -13.32 12.48 14.13
CA ASN A 67 -13.37 11.11 13.61
C ASN A 67 -13.12 11.01 12.09
N GLN A 68 -12.43 11.98 11.50
CA GLN A 68 -12.08 11.95 10.09
C GLN A 68 -10.86 11.04 9.84
N LEU A 69 -10.95 10.17 8.85
CA LEU A 69 -9.79 9.38 8.40
C LEU A 69 -8.80 10.29 7.66
N MET A 70 -7.58 10.35 8.20
CA MET A 70 -6.47 11.12 7.65
C MET A 70 -5.44 10.18 7.02
N GLY A 71 -4.72 10.67 6.02
CA GLY A 71 -3.57 10.00 5.40
C GLY A 71 -2.36 10.93 5.36
N LEU A 72 -1.18 10.40 5.70
CA LEU A 72 0.10 11.13 5.58
C LEU A 72 0.70 10.98 4.16
N GLY A 73 0.38 9.90 3.47
CA GLY A 73 0.91 9.58 2.14
C GLY A 73 1.50 8.17 2.06
N ILE A 74 1.91 7.81 0.85
CA ILE A 74 2.49 6.49 0.55
C ILE A 74 3.88 6.36 1.20
N VAL A 75 4.00 5.44 2.15
CA VAL A 75 5.23 5.15 2.92
C VAL A 75 5.83 3.78 2.58
N GLY A 76 5.14 2.97 1.78
CA GLY A 76 5.62 1.66 1.37
C GLY A 76 4.90 1.12 0.15
N LYS A 77 5.22 -0.13 -0.20
CA LYS A 77 4.66 -0.84 -1.35
C LYS A 77 4.33 -2.28 -0.98
N LEU A 78 3.33 -2.81 -1.67
CA LEU A 78 2.87 -4.18 -1.60
C LEU A 78 2.83 -4.75 -3.02
N PHE A 79 3.30 -5.98 -3.20
CA PHE A 79 3.20 -6.72 -4.45
C PHE A 79 2.47 -8.03 -4.18
N ILE A 80 1.44 -8.29 -4.98
CA ILE A 80 0.57 -9.46 -4.87
C ILE A 80 0.62 -10.17 -6.22
N ASP A 81 0.75 -11.49 -6.21
CA ASP A 81 0.63 -12.26 -7.44
C ASP A 81 -0.78 -12.12 -8.01
N ALA A 82 -0.90 -11.73 -9.28
CA ALA A 82 -2.21 -11.43 -9.87
C ALA A 82 -3.06 -12.68 -10.13
N GLU A 83 -2.47 -13.88 -10.10
CA GLU A 83 -3.15 -15.15 -10.32
C GLU A 83 -3.45 -15.87 -9.01
N THR A 84 -2.47 -15.96 -8.10
CA THR A 84 -2.65 -16.69 -6.83
C THR A 84 -3.16 -15.81 -5.69
N LEU A 85 -3.12 -14.48 -5.85
CA LEU A 85 -3.42 -13.49 -4.81
C LEU A 85 -2.51 -13.56 -3.58
N GLU A 86 -1.38 -14.26 -3.67
CA GLU A 86 -0.40 -14.33 -2.59
C GLU A 86 0.45 -13.06 -2.53
N VAL A 87 0.81 -12.64 -1.31
CA VAL A 87 1.72 -11.51 -1.11
C VAL A 87 3.13 -11.93 -1.47
N ILE A 88 3.66 -11.39 -2.57
CA ILE A 88 5.04 -11.57 -3.02
C ILE A 88 6.00 -10.76 -2.15
N TYR A 89 5.63 -9.53 -1.83
CA TYR A 89 6.45 -8.60 -1.05
C TYR A 89 5.58 -7.56 -0.38
N ALA A 90 5.94 -7.19 0.84
CA ALA A 90 5.42 -6.04 1.55
C ALA A 90 6.57 -5.31 2.24
N THR A 91 6.66 -3.98 2.07
CA THR A 91 7.69 -3.15 2.71
C THR A 91 7.78 -3.47 4.21
N PRO A 92 8.98 -3.76 4.77
CA PRO A 92 9.16 -4.07 6.18
C PRO A 92 8.72 -2.93 7.10
N LEU A 93 8.25 -3.25 8.31
CA LEU A 93 7.73 -2.26 9.27
C LEU A 93 8.76 -1.15 9.58
N GLU A 94 10.01 -1.52 9.86
CA GLU A 94 11.08 -0.55 10.16
C GLU A 94 11.25 0.47 9.02
N GLU A 95 11.12 0.04 7.76
CA GLU A 95 11.22 0.94 6.61
C GLU A 95 9.98 1.83 6.47
N LEU A 96 8.79 1.31 6.77
CA LEU A 96 7.56 2.11 6.81
C LEU A 96 7.68 3.24 7.85
N GLU A 97 8.13 2.92 9.05
CA GLU A 97 8.32 3.89 10.15
C GLU A 97 9.36 4.95 9.79
N GLN A 98 10.50 4.54 9.23
CA GLN A 98 11.50 5.48 8.73
C GLN A 98 10.94 6.41 7.65
N ASN A 99 10.12 5.89 6.74
CA ASN A 99 9.52 6.71 5.68
C ASN A 99 8.45 7.67 6.25
N ILE A 100 7.71 7.27 7.29
CA ILE A 100 6.81 8.17 8.02
C ILE A 100 7.59 9.36 8.60
N GLU A 101 8.71 9.09 9.29
CA GLU A 101 9.53 10.17 9.88
C GLU A 101 10.10 11.10 8.81
N LYS A 102 10.59 10.56 7.68
CA LYS A 102 11.05 11.39 6.54
C LYS A 102 9.95 12.32 6.02
N LEU A 103 8.71 11.84 5.91
CA LEU A 103 7.58 12.68 5.47
C LEU A 103 7.29 13.80 6.48
N LYS A 104 7.33 13.50 7.78
CA LYS A 104 7.15 14.50 8.85
C LYS A 104 8.26 15.55 8.82
N GLU A 105 9.51 15.14 8.70
CA GLU A 105 10.68 16.02 8.61
C GLU A 105 10.64 16.92 7.37
N ALA A 106 10.12 16.39 6.25
CA ALA A 106 9.86 17.17 5.04
C ALA A 106 8.70 18.17 5.17
N GLY A 107 8.03 18.22 6.33
CA GLY A 107 6.91 19.11 6.60
C GLY A 107 5.61 18.70 5.92
N ILE A 108 5.51 17.46 5.43
CA ILE A 108 4.27 16.93 4.86
C ILE A 108 3.22 16.84 5.96
N LYS A 109 2.07 17.48 5.70
CA LYS A 109 0.94 17.47 6.62
C LYS A 109 -0.07 16.41 6.20
N PRO A 110 -0.60 15.63 7.15
CA PRO A 110 -1.70 14.71 6.87
C PRO A 110 -2.88 15.41 6.24
N GLN A 111 -3.53 14.75 5.28
CA GLN A 111 -4.70 15.25 4.58
C GLN A 111 -5.90 14.33 4.83
N PRO A 112 -7.12 14.87 4.82
CA PRO A 112 -8.32 14.05 4.77
C PRO A 112 -8.27 13.04 3.62
N ARG A 113 -8.56 11.77 3.91
CA ARG A 113 -8.75 10.80 2.83
C ARG A 113 -10.09 11.05 2.13
N PRO A 114 -10.14 10.94 0.80
CA PRO A 114 -11.40 11.04 0.07
C PRO A 114 -12.34 9.95 0.57
N LYS A 115 -13.57 10.32 0.89
CA LYS A 115 -14.64 9.34 1.09
C LYS A 115 -14.88 8.67 -0.26
N GLY A 116 -14.82 7.35 -0.31
CA GLY A 116 -15.16 6.60 -1.54
C GLY A 116 -16.52 7.03 -2.08
N LYS A 117 -16.73 6.87 -3.38
CA LYS A 117 -18.08 7.00 -3.94
C LYS A 117 -18.87 5.76 -3.48
N TYR A 118 -19.83 5.97 -2.58
CA TYR A 118 -20.82 4.97 -2.22
C TYR A 118 -21.88 4.86 -3.31
#